data_AF-A0A7V8D8A8-F1
#
_entry.id   AF-A0A7V8D8A8-F1
#
_cell.length_a   1.000
_cell.length_b   1.000
_cell.length_c   1.000
_cell.angle_alpha   90.00
_cell.angle_beta   90.00
_cell.angle_gamma   90.00
#
_symmetry.space_group_name_H-M   'P 1'
#
loop_
_entity.id
_entity.type
_entity.pdbx_description
1 polymer ?
#
loop_
_entity_poly.entity_id
_entity_poly.type
_entity_poly.pdbx_seq_one_letter_code
_entity_poly.pdbx_strand_id
1 'polypeptide(L)'
;EIGAEVREAFIAKSQKFSTAFTDSGNGKWLADIYQLARIEFAGLDINHVFGGDFCTVTESDRFFSYRREQMTGRMATLIWRT
;
A
#
# COMPACT_ATOMS: atom_id res chain seq x y z
N GLU A 1 5.49 -5.56 -5.37
CA GLU A 1 6.95 -5.38 -5.51
C GLU A 1 7.24 -4.07 -6.22
N ILE A 2 8.26 -3.37 -5.73
CA ILE A 2 8.75 -2.06 -6.19
C ILE A 2 10.29 -2.09 -6.28
N GLY A 3 10.90 -1.11 -6.96
CA GLY A 3 12.34 -0.91 -6.91
C GLY A 3 12.79 -0.13 -5.66
N ALA A 4 14.11 -0.09 -5.45
CA ALA A 4 14.73 0.60 -4.32
C ALA A 4 14.41 2.10 -4.28
N GLU A 5 14.22 2.73 -5.44
CA GLU A 5 13.92 4.15 -5.58
C GLU A 5 12.65 4.57 -4.83
N VAL A 6 11.62 3.72 -4.82
CA VAL A 6 10.38 4.00 -4.10
C VAL A 6 10.60 3.91 -2.59
N ARG A 7 11.31 2.87 -2.12
CA ARG A 7 11.65 2.71 -0.69
C ARG A 7 12.47 3.90 -0.19
N GLU A 8 13.49 4.30 -0.94
CA GLU A 8 14.36 5.42 -0.61
C GLU A 8 13.59 6.73 -0.52
N ALA A 9 12.67 6.98 -1.46
CA ALA A 9 11.81 8.17 -1.43
C ALA A 9 10.93 8.23 -0.18
N PHE A 10 10.42 7.09 0.32
CA PHE A 10 9.68 7.05 1.59
C PHE A 10 10.59 7.27 2.81
N ILE A 11 11.72 6.58 2.87
CA ILE A 11 12.65 6.69 4.00
C ILE A 11 13.23 8.11 4.12
N ALA A 12 13.46 8.79 3.00
CA ALA A 12 13.92 10.18 2.98
C ALA A 12 12.93 11.14 3.67
N LYS A 13 11.63 10.83 3.69
CA LYS A 13 10.63 11.60 4.45
C LYS A 13 10.67 11.30 5.94
N SER A 14 10.81 10.02 6.30
CA SER A 14 10.92 9.58 7.69
C SER A 14 11.48 8.16 7.78
N GLN A 15 12.42 7.95 8.70
CA GLN A 15 12.98 6.63 8.97
C GLN A 15 11.92 5.60 9.40
N LYS A 16 10.77 6.05 9.95
CA LYS A 16 9.67 5.16 10.36
C LYS A 16 9.15 4.30 9.21
N PHE A 17 9.12 4.82 7.99
CA PHE A 17 8.63 4.10 6.81
C PHE A 17 9.46 2.86 6.46
N SER A 18 10.72 2.78 6.91
CA SER A 18 11.56 1.60 6.68
C SER A 18 10.93 0.30 7.17
N THR A 19 10.06 0.36 8.19
CA THR A 19 9.35 -0.79 8.76
C THR A 19 8.27 -1.38 7.83
N ALA A 20 7.84 -0.63 6.81
CA ALA A 20 6.82 -1.05 5.86
C ALA A 20 7.41 -1.70 4.58
N PHE A 21 8.72 -1.93 4.54
CA PHE A 21 9.39 -2.54 3.39
C PHE A 21 10.13 -3.81 3.80
N THR A 22 9.97 -4.86 3.00
CA THR A 22 10.68 -6.13 3.15
C THR A 22 11.48 -6.40 1.88
N ASP A 23 12.74 -6.78 2.02
CA ASP A 23 13.60 -7.15 0.89
C ASP A 23 13.02 -8.41 0.21
N SER A 24 12.81 -8.35 -1.11
CA SER A 24 12.35 -9.50 -1.90
C SER A 24 13.45 -10.14 -2.75
N GLY A 25 14.69 -9.66 -2.62
CA GLY A 25 15.84 -10.05 -3.42
C GLY A 25 15.95 -9.28 -4.73
N ASN A 26 17.07 -9.46 -5.43
CA ASN A 26 17.33 -8.86 -6.75
C ASN A 26 17.17 -7.32 -6.82
N GLY A 27 17.43 -6.63 -5.70
CA GLY A 27 17.28 -5.17 -5.61
C GLY A 27 15.82 -4.69 -5.61
N LYS A 28 14.88 -5.59 -5.29
CA LYS A 28 13.45 -5.31 -5.22
C LYS A 28 12.93 -5.43 -3.79
N TRP A 29 11.79 -4.78 -3.56
CA TRP A 29 11.18 -4.70 -2.24
C TRP A 29 9.69 -5.00 -2.31
N LEU A 30 9.17 -5.72 -1.33
CA LEU A 30 7.75 -5.74 -1.00
C LEU A 30 7.44 -4.52 -0.15
N ALA A 31 6.51 -3.70 -0.63
CA ALA A 31 5.99 -2.56 0.11
C ALA A 31 4.62 -2.92 0.70
N ASP A 32 4.48 -2.79 2.01
CA ASP A 32 3.21 -2.84 2.70
C ASP A 32 2.55 -1.45 2.63
N ILE A 33 1.66 -1.28 1.64
CA ILE A 33 0.96 -0.01 1.42
C ILE A 33 0.04 0.36 2.59
N TYR A 34 -0.49 -0.62 3.33
CA TYR A 34 -1.35 -0.36 4.49
C TYR A 34 -0.52 0.15 5.67
N GLN A 35 0.64 -0.44 5.94
CA GLN A 35 1.54 0.03 6.98
C GLN A 35 2.07 1.44 6.67
N LEU A 36 2.40 1.75 5.41
CA LEU A 36 2.77 3.10 4.99
C LEU A 36 1.67 4.12 5.33
N ALA A 37 0.41 3.82 4.98
CA ALA A 37 -0.72 4.68 5.29
C ALA A 37 -0.93 4.86 6.80
N ARG A 38 -0.79 3.80 7.59
CA ARG A 38 -0.89 3.87 9.06
C ARG A 38 0.18 4.75 9.68
N ILE A 39 1.42 4.71 9.18
CA ILE A 39 2.51 5.58 9.64
C ILE A 39 2.20 7.05 9.33
N GLU A 40 1.71 7.35 8.12
CA GLU A 40 1.28 8.70 7.74
C GLU A 40 0.15 9.21 8.64
N PHE A 41 -0.90 8.40 8.84
CA PHE A 41 -2.04 8.75 9.68
C PHE A 41 -1.67 8.97 11.15
N ALA A 42 -0.81 8.13 11.72
CA ALA A 42 -0.31 8.30 13.07
C ALA A 42 0.49 9.60 13.23
N GLY A 43 1.18 10.07 12.18
CA GLY A 43 1.86 11.37 12.18
C GLY A 43 0.91 12.57 12.23
N LEU A 44 -0.38 12.36 11.97
CA LEU A 44 -1.45 13.36 12.02
C LEU A 44 -2.42 13.12 13.21
N ASP A 45 -2.02 12.30 14.19
CA ASP A 45 -2.84 11.88 15.33
C ASP A 45 -4.14 11.15 14.95
N ILE A 46 -4.22 10.59 13.74
CA ILE A 46 -5.35 9.77 13.28
C ILE A 46 -5.12 8.33 13.73
N ASN A 47 -5.67 7.98 14.90
CA ASN A 47 -5.43 6.68 15.55
C ASN A 47 -6.51 5.62 15.26
N HIS A 48 -7.67 6.03 14.74
CA HIS A 48 -8.78 5.13 14.44
C HIS A 48 -8.77 4.73 12.97
N VAL A 49 -7.90 3.78 12.61
CA VAL A 49 -7.71 3.31 11.23
C VAL A 49 -8.13 1.85 11.11
N PHE A 50 -9.16 1.58 10.31
CA PHE A 50 -9.77 0.26 10.14
C PHE A 50 -9.59 -0.29 8.72
N GLY A 51 -9.74 -1.61 8.58
CA GLY A 51 -9.55 -2.32 7.31
C GLY A 51 -8.08 -2.48 6.93
N GLY A 52 -7.82 -2.72 5.64
CA GLY A 52 -6.48 -3.03 5.14
C GLY A 52 -6.16 -4.53 5.12
N ASP A 53 -7.20 -5.37 5.09
CA ASP A 53 -7.08 -6.83 5.19
C ASP A 53 -7.22 -7.54 3.84
N PHE A 54 -7.36 -6.80 2.75
CA PHE A 54 -7.59 -7.33 1.40
C PHE A 54 -6.41 -7.10 0.48
N CYS A 55 -6.24 -7.98 -0.51
CA CYS A 55 -5.23 -7.83 -1.55
C CYS A 55 -5.85 -8.00 -2.93
N THR A 56 -5.88 -6.90 -3.70
CA THR A 56 -6.49 -6.89 -5.03
C THR A 56 -5.81 -7.85 -6.01
N VAL A 57 -4.52 -8.16 -5.81
CA VAL A 57 -3.76 -9.10 -6.65
C VAL A 57 -4.19 -10.54 -6.39
N THR A 58 -4.26 -10.96 -5.13
CA THR A 58 -4.50 -12.37 -4.75
C THR A 58 -5.97 -12.75 -4.76
N GLU A 59 -6.87 -11.79 -4.49
CA GLU A 59 -8.32 -12.03 -4.43
C GLU A 59 -8.99 -11.71 -5.78
N SER A 60 -8.68 -12.51 -6.79
CA SER A 60 -9.12 -12.30 -8.18
C SER A 60 -10.62 -12.27 -8.38
N ASP A 61 -11.37 -13.04 -7.58
CA ASP A 61 -12.82 -13.19 -7.75
C ASP A 61 -13.60 -11.97 -7.24
N ARG A 62 -12.92 -11.07 -6.52
CA ARG A 62 -13.53 -9.91 -5.86
C ARG A 62 -13.07 -8.57 -6.45
N PHE A 63 -11.85 -8.50 -6.97
CA PHE A 63 -11.23 -7.22 -7.33
C PHE A 63 -10.54 -7.25 -8.69
N PHE A 64 -10.68 -6.16 -9.46
CA PHE A 64 -9.75 -5.87 -10.56
C PHE A 64 -8.36 -5.53 -10.02
N SER A 65 -7.32 -5.88 -10.75
CA SER A 65 -5.94 -5.54 -10.36
C SER A 65 -5.05 -5.34 -11.58
N TYR A 66 -4.61 -4.09 -11.76
CA TYR A 66 -3.69 -3.72 -12.85
C TYR A 66 -2.36 -4.51 -12.80
N ARG A 67 -1.90 -4.85 -11.59
CA ARG A 67 -0.65 -5.59 -11.41
C ARG A 67 -0.77 -7.04 -11.87
N ARG A 68 -1.97 -7.61 -11.81
CA ARG A 68 -2.30 -8.94 -12.31
C ARG A 68 -2.64 -8.90 -13.81
N GLU A 69 -3.45 -7.93 -14.23
CA GLU A 69 -3.95 -7.78 -15.59
C GLU A 69 -3.89 -6.30 -16.02
N GLN A 70 -3.07 -5.98 -17.02
CA GLN A 70 -2.84 -4.58 -17.43
C GLN A 70 -4.09 -3.92 -18.01
N MET A 71 -4.89 -4.64 -18.80
CA MET A 71 -6.16 -4.16 -19.34
C MET A 71 -7.30 -4.72 -18.49
N THR A 72 -7.73 -3.97 -17.48
CA THR A 72 -8.75 -4.43 -16.53
C THR A 72 -9.68 -3.30 -16.12
N GLY A 73 -10.77 -3.61 -15.40
CA GLY A 73 -11.73 -2.64 -14.88
C GLY A 73 -11.17 -1.75 -13.76
N ARG A 74 -12.04 -0.95 -13.13
CA ARG A 74 -11.72 -0.13 -11.95
C ARG A 74 -12.83 -0.26 -10.92
N MET A 75 -12.45 -0.35 -9.65
CA MET A 75 -13.38 -0.25 -8.52
C MET A 75 -13.46 1.20 -8.06
N ALA A 76 -14.48 1.49 -7.25
CA ALA A 76 -14.63 2.77 -6.57
C ALA A 76 -14.85 2.56 -5.06
N THR A 77 -14.29 3.45 -4.26
CA THR A 77 -14.58 3.55 -2.82
C THR A 77 -15.40 4.82 -2.62
N LEU A 78 -16.60 4.71 -2.05
CA LEU A 78 -17.54 5.81 -1.90
C LEU A 78 -17.87 6.04 -0.42
N ILE A 79 -18.04 7.30 -0.04
CA ILE A 79 -18.53 7.74 1.26
C ILE A 79 -19.42 8.97 1.06
N TRP A 80 -20.56 9.03 1.74
CA TRP A 80 -21.48 10.16 1.69
C TRP A 80 -22.12 10.39 3.06
N ARG A 81 -22.65 11.60 3.27
CA ARG A 81 -23.53 11.89 4.41
C ARG A 81 -24.96 11.55 3.98
N THR A 82 -25.72 10.95 4.89
CA THR A 82 -27.16 10.74 4.71
C THR A 82 -27.91 12.06 4.67
#